data_AF-A0A090X8E5-F1
#
_entry.id   AF-A0A090X8E5-F1
#
_cell.length_a   1.000
_cell.length_b   1.000
_cell.length_c   1.000
_cell.angle_alpha   90.00
_cell.angle_beta   90.00
_cell.angle_gamma   90.00
#
_symmetry.space_group_name_H-M   'P 1'
#
loop_
_entity.id
_entity.type
_entity.pdbx_description
1 polymer ?
#
loop_
_entity_poly.entity_id
_entity_poly.type
_entity_poly.pdbx_seq_one_letter_code
_entity_poly.pdbx_strand_id
1 'polypeptide(L)'
;MASVRHHLFLATVARTVVCFAMRSVRPLSLFTPSVRKAFFQDLHSPLVAPTTTVSPSLKSSPQRSFLLRAASAVIQSIPDGAAPETLSWQFGWLERLLDLAWNWGEDLDVVRRHCVCELYSGGQDTFAEEVTPAVKNRAELGSQLLVIAGQRVHHLLFMNDASMASRVAELPPHVSNWLRAQDPKVLRLCNPPISQTISLLDRAMNYLPEDSHDQEIAISLSEVVHKMASSQPNSLHNT
;
A
#
# COMPACT_ATOMS: atom_id res chain seq x y z
N MET A 1 30.39 2.68 -18.00
CA MET A 1 29.67 2.59 -16.70
C MET A 1 28.15 2.50 -16.82
N ALA A 2 27.49 3.17 -17.77
CA ALA A 2 26.04 3.05 -17.96
C ALA A 2 25.57 1.60 -18.22
N SER A 3 26.35 0.78 -18.94
CA SER A 3 26.00 -0.63 -19.24
C SER A 3 25.91 -1.48 -17.97
N VAL A 4 26.92 -1.39 -17.10
CA VAL A 4 26.97 -2.12 -15.82
C VAL A 4 25.76 -1.79 -14.95
N ARG A 5 25.35 -0.50 -14.88
CA ARG A 5 24.19 -0.07 -14.09
C ARG A 5 22.88 -0.68 -14.60
N HIS A 6 22.66 -0.72 -15.91
CA HIS A 6 21.45 -1.36 -16.47
C HIS A 6 21.44 -2.87 -16.21
N HIS A 7 22.59 -3.54 -16.29
CA HIS A 7 22.71 -4.97 -15.97
C HIS A 7 22.38 -5.24 -14.50
N LEU A 8 22.86 -4.39 -13.59
CA LEU A 8 22.49 -4.47 -12.17
C LEU A 8 20.98 -4.34 -11.97
N PHE A 9 20.31 -3.42 -12.68
CA PHE A 9 18.86 -3.29 -12.60
C PHE A 9 18.11 -4.50 -13.15
N LEU A 10 18.54 -5.04 -14.29
CA LEU A 10 17.97 -6.28 -14.81
C LEU A 10 18.15 -7.44 -13.81
N ALA A 11 19.32 -7.55 -13.19
CA ALA A 11 19.59 -8.55 -12.17
C ALA A 11 18.69 -8.37 -10.94
N THR A 12 18.51 -7.14 -10.45
CA THR A 12 17.57 -6.84 -9.36
C THR A 12 16.15 -7.25 -9.72
N VAL A 13 15.66 -6.86 -10.90
CA VAL A 13 14.32 -7.26 -11.39
C VAL A 13 14.18 -8.78 -11.45
N ALA A 14 15.14 -9.48 -12.05
CA ALA A 14 15.11 -10.93 -12.14
C ALA A 14 15.11 -11.59 -10.76
N ARG A 15 15.94 -11.08 -9.84
CA ARG A 15 16.01 -11.56 -8.45
C ARG A 15 14.68 -11.34 -7.73
N THR A 16 14.06 -10.18 -7.86
CA THR A 16 12.71 -9.91 -7.31
C THR A 16 11.69 -10.90 -7.86
N VAL A 17 11.68 -11.11 -9.19
CA VAL A 17 10.73 -12.04 -9.83
C VAL A 17 10.88 -13.47 -9.29
N VAL A 18 12.12 -13.93 -9.09
CA VAL A 18 12.40 -15.27 -8.55
C VAL A 18 12.04 -15.35 -7.07
N CYS A 19 12.53 -14.41 -6.24
CA CYS A 19 12.32 -14.44 -4.80
C CYS A 19 10.84 -14.33 -4.39
N PHE A 20 10.04 -13.60 -5.17
CA PHE A 20 8.62 -13.38 -4.90
C PHE A 20 7.69 -14.11 -5.88
N ALA A 21 8.22 -15.09 -6.62
CA ALA A 21 7.48 -15.97 -7.54
C ALA A 21 6.52 -15.22 -8.50
N MET A 22 6.97 -14.10 -9.08
CA MET A 22 6.15 -13.23 -9.93
C MET A 22 6.04 -13.77 -11.38
N ARG A 23 5.38 -14.92 -11.56
CA ARG A 23 5.38 -15.72 -12.81
C ARG A 23 4.91 -14.98 -14.08
N SER A 24 4.10 -13.93 -13.95
CA SER A 24 3.59 -13.17 -15.11
C SER A 24 4.51 -12.04 -15.58
N VAL A 25 5.61 -11.76 -14.86
CA VAL A 25 6.53 -10.68 -15.22
C VAL A 25 7.55 -11.17 -16.23
N ARG A 26 7.72 -10.42 -17.33
CA ARG A 26 8.81 -10.62 -18.29
C ARG A 26 9.87 -9.54 -18.03
N PRO A 27 10.99 -9.84 -17.35
CA PRO A 27 11.95 -8.81 -16.90
C PRO A 27 12.39 -7.83 -17.98
N LEU A 28 12.70 -8.35 -19.19
CA LEU A 28 13.14 -7.53 -20.31
C LEU A 28 12.09 -6.54 -20.81
N SER A 29 10.78 -6.81 -20.63
CA SER A 29 9.73 -5.90 -21.10
C SER A 29 9.63 -4.61 -20.29
N LEU A 30 10.34 -4.51 -19.16
CA LEU A 30 10.44 -3.29 -18.35
C LEU A 30 11.49 -2.30 -18.87
N PHE A 31 12.25 -2.69 -19.89
CA PHE A 31 13.34 -1.88 -20.46
C PHE A 31 13.06 -1.48 -21.91
N THR A 32 13.53 -0.30 -22.28
CA THR A 32 13.41 0.22 -23.65
C THR A 32 14.12 -0.71 -24.65
N PRO A 33 13.72 -0.73 -25.94
CA PRO A 33 14.40 -1.53 -26.95
C PRO A 33 15.91 -1.29 -27.01
N SER A 34 16.36 -0.03 -26.86
CA SER A 34 17.77 0.35 -26.87
C SER A 34 18.54 -0.27 -25.71
N VAL A 35 17.98 -0.20 -24.49
CA VAL A 35 18.60 -0.83 -23.30
C VAL A 35 18.59 -2.35 -23.43
N ARG A 36 17.50 -2.94 -23.95
CA ARG A 36 17.44 -4.39 -24.20
C ARG A 36 18.53 -4.87 -25.14
N LYS A 37 18.82 -4.13 -26.22
CA LYS A 37 19.92 -4.47 -27.14
C LYS A 37 21.28 -4.45 -26.43
N ALA A 38 21.49 -3.48 -25.54
CA ALA A 38 22.74 -3.34 -24.80
C ALA A 38 23.02 -4.49 -23.81
N PHE A 39 22.00 -5.24 -23.37
CA PHE A 39 22.20 -6.43 -22.53
C PHE A 39 22.88 -7.60 -23.25
N PHE A 40 22.95 -7.56 -24.58
CA PHE A 40 23.56 -8.59 -25.41
C PHE A 40 24.84 -8.10 -26.10
N GLN A 41 25.42 -7.02 -25.60
CA GLN A 41 26.68 -6.44 -26.09
C GLN A 41 27.73 -6.48 -24.99
N ASP A 42 29.01 -6.38 -25.36
CA ASP A 42 30.09 -6.32 -24.37
C ASP A 42 29.89 -5.15 -23.41
N LEU A 43 30.21 -5.36 -22.13
CA LEU A 43 30.05 -4.36 -21.06
C LEU A 43 30.81 -3.05 -21.33
N HIS A 44 31.89 -3.13 -22.11
CA HIS A 44 32.70 -1.98 -22.52
C HIS A 44 32.12 -1.21 -23.71
N SER A 45 31.09 -1.74 -24.37
CA SER A 45 30.44 -1.08 -25.50
C SER A 45 29.78 0.23 -25.04
N PRO A 46 30.02 1.35 -25.75
CA PRO A 46 29.36 2.60 -25.43
C PRO A 46 27.86 2.48 -25.69
N LEU A 47 27.05 2.68 -24.64
CA LEU A 47 25.61 2.85 -24.80
C LEU A 47 25.36 4.18 -25.49
N VAL A 48 24.74 4.12 -26.67
CA VAL A 48 24.09 5.29 -27.25
C VAL A 48 23.00 5.71 -26.27
N ALA A 49 23.10 6.93 -25.74
CA ALA A 49 22.14 7.45 -24.79
C ALA A 49 20.72 7.29 -25.36
N PRO A 50 19.80 6.60 -24.67
CA PRO A 50 18.43 6.52 -25.15
C PRO A 50 17.87 7.95 -25.18
N THR A 51 17.39 8.37 -26.35
CA THR A 51 16.59 9.58 -26.47
C THR A 51 15.34 9.39 -25.64
N THR A 52 15.26 10.06 -24.50
CA THR A 52 14.13 10.02 -23.58
C THR A 52 12.92 10.64 -24.28
N THR A 53 12.12 9.82 -24.97
CA THR A 53 10.78 10.22 -25.38
C THR A 53 9.87 9.91 -24.22
N VAL A 54 9.77 10.87 -23.30
CA VAL A 54 8.77 10.82 -22.21
C VAL A 54 7.42 11.09 -22.87
N SER A 55 6.68 10.04 -23.23
CA SER A 55 5.28 10.20 -23.62
C SER A 55 4.45 10.36 -22.34
N PRO A 56 3.72 11.47 -22.14
CA PRO A 56 2.84 11.64 -21.00
C PRO A 56 1.56 10.83 -21.27
N SER A 57 1.59 9.53 -20.99
CA SER A 57 0.38 8.72 -21.04
C SER A 57 -0.20 8.58 -19.63
N LEU A 58 -1.50 8.87 -19.50
CA LEU A 58 -2.33 8.77 -18.30
C LEU A 58 -2.47 7.34 -17.72
N LYS A 59 -1.73 6.36 -18.24
CA LYS A 59 -1.74 4.95 -17.82
C LYS A 59 -0.55 4.67 -16.91
N SER A 60 -0.74 3.85 -15.88
CA SER A 60 0.38 3.34 -15.10
C SER A 60 1.40 2.68 -16.02
N SER A 61 2.66 3.09 -15.94
CA SER A 61 3.72 2.48 -16.73
C SER A 61 3.87 0.99 -16.35
N PRO A 62 4.42 0.14 -17.25
CA PRO A 62 4.78 -1.23 -16.90
C PRO A 62 5.74 -1.29 -15.70
N GLN A 63 6.66 -0.33 -15.58
CA GLN A 63 7.62 -0.19 -14.50
C GLN A 63 6.91 0.07 -13.17
N ARG A 64 6.02 1.06 -13.11
CA ARG A 64 5.19 1.36 -11.94
C ARG A 64 4.37 0.14 -11.53
N SER A 65 3.71 -0.51 -12.48
CA SER A 65 2.90 -1.70 -12.20
C SER A 65 3.74 -2.84 -11.63
N PHE A 66 4.96 -3.04 -12.12
CA PHE A 66 5.90 -4.00 -11.55
C PHE A 66 6.31 -3.62 -10.12
N LEU A 67 6.68 -2.35 -9.89
CA LEU A 67 7.11 -1.85 -8.58
C LEU A 67 6.04 -2.05 -7.51
N LEU A 68 4.78 -1.69 -7.79
CA LEU A 68 3.69 -1.85 -6.81
C LEU A 68 3.40 -3.32 -6.52
N ARG A 69 3.39 -4.18 -7.55
CA ARG A 69 3.22 -5.63 -7.35
C ARG A 69 4.38 -6.25 -6.56
N ALA A 70 5.60 -5.80 -6.82
CA ALA A 70 6.77 -6.27 -6.09
C ALA A 70 6.73 -5.80 -4.63
N ALA A 71 6.36 -4.54 -4.39
CA ALA A 71 6.18 -3.99 -3.05
C ALA A 71 5.11 -4.77 -2.27
N SER A 72 3.96 -5.05 -2.88
CA SER A 72 2.95 -5.96 -2.31
C SER A 72 3.55 -7.30 -1.93
N ALA A 73 4.26 -7.97 -2.83
CA ALA A 73 4.83 -9.29 -2.54
C ALA A 73 5.89 -9.27 -1.43
N VAL A 74 6.69 -8.19 -1.34
CA VAL A 74 7.65 -7.98 -0.25
C VAL A 74 6.92 -7.83 1.09
N ILE A 75 5.94 -6.93 1.16
CA ILE A 75 5.17 -6.69 2.38
C ILE A 75 4.37 -7.93 2.80
N GLN A 76 3.80 -8.65 1.85
CA GLN A 76 3.04 -9.88 2.09
C GLN A 76 3.94 -11.06 2.52
N SER A 77 5.27 -10.94 2.39
CA SER A 77 6.22 -11.94 2.90
C SER A 77 6.59 -11.72 4.38
N ILE A 78 6.07 -10.67 5.02
CA ILE A 78 6.25 -10.42 6.44
C ILE A 78 5.48 -11.50 7.23
N PRO A 79 6.15 -12.26 8.13
CA PRO A 79 5.47 -13.22 8.98
C PRO A 79 4.47 -12.56 9.94
N ASP A 80 3.39 -13.24 10.27
CA ASP A 80 2.46 -12.79 11.30
C ASP A 80 3.16 -12.71 12.66
N GLY A 81 2.97 -11.60 13.37
CA GLY A 81 3.61 -11.36 14.66
C GLY A 81 5.13 -11.14 14.58
N ALA A 82 5.67 -10.84 13.40
CA ALA A 82 7.09 -10.51 13.23
C ALA A 82 7.52 -9.37 14.18
N ALA A 83 8.71 -9.49 14.76
CA ALA A 83 9.35 -8.40 15.50
C ALA A 83 10.06 -7.43 14.52
N PRO A 84 10.15 -6.13 14.83
CA PRO A 84 10.73 -5.13 13.91
C PRO A 84 12.15 -5.48 13.43
N GLU A 85 12.96 -6.05 14.31
CA GLU A 85 14.33 -6.49 14.03
C GLU A 85 14.43 -7.58 12.94
N THR A 86 13.35 -8.31 12.70
CA THR A 86 13.29 -9.38 11.67
C THR A 86 12.99 -8.85 10.27
N LEU A 87 12.62 -7.57 10.13
CA LEU A 87 12.19 -6.98 8.86
C LEU A 87 13.31 -6.42 7.99
N SER A 88 14.57 -6.53 8.44
CA SER A 88 15.74 -6.03 7.69
C SER A 88 15.81 -6.57 6.26
N TRP A 89 15.39 -7.82 6.05
CA TRP A 89 15.32 -8.43 4.73
C TRP A 89 14.31 -7.74 3.82
N GLN A 90 13.09 -7.50 4.31
CA GLN A 90 12.02 -6.85 3.57
C GLN A 90 12.36 -5.39 3.29
N PHE A 91 12.89 -4.66 4.28
CA PHE A 91 13.34 -3.28 4.07
C PHE A 91 14.45 -3.19 3.02
N GLY A 92 15.42 -4.10 3.05
CA GLY A 92 16.46 -4.17 2.01
C GLY A 92 15.91 -4.47 0.61
N TRP A 93 14.73 -5.09 0.48
CA TRP A 93 14.04 -5.22 -0.80
C TRP A 93 13.31 -3.94 -1.20
N LEU A 94 12.63 -3.29 -0.27
CA LEU A 94 11.95 -2.02 -0.54
C LEU A 94 12.94 -0.94 -0.98
N GLU A 95 14.12 -0.85 -0.37
CA GLU A 95 15.20 0.04 -0.80
C GLU A 95 15.59 -0.22 -2.27
N ARG A 96 15.78 -1.49 -2.66
CA ARG A 96 16.08 -1.85 -4.05
C ARG A 96 14.96 -1.48 -5.02
N LEU A 97 13.69 -1.58 -4.58
CA LEU A 97 12.55 -1.15 -5.39
C LEU A 97 12.51 0.37 -5.54
N LEU A 98 12.83 1.11 -4.49
CA LEU A 98 12.94 2.58 -4.55
C LEU A 98 14.11 3.01 -5.45
N ASP A 99 15.24 2.33 -5.41
CA ASP A 99 16.34 2.55 -6.34
C ASP A 99 15.89 2.33 -7.79
N LEU A 100 15.18 1.23 -8.09
CA LEU A 100 14.62 1.00 -9.42
C LEU A 100 13.66 2.10 -9.85
N ALA A 101 12.74 2.51 -8.95
CA ALA A 101 11.78 3.57 -9.21
C ALA A 101 12.46 4.90 -9.56
N TRP A 102 13.45 5.33 -8.77
CA TRP A 102 14.24 6.52 -9.05
C TRP A 102 14.90 6.46 -10.44
N ASN A 103 15.48 5.30 -10.78
CA ASN A 103 16.18 5.11 -12.05
C ASN A 103 15.27 5.04 -13.27
N TRP A 104 14.02 4.61 -13.09
CA TRP A 104 13.00 4.63 -14.12
C TRP A 104 12.26 5.96 -14.22
N GLY A 105 12.57 6.93 -13.36
CA GLY A 105 11.87 8.22 -13.30
C GLY A 105 10.44 8.08 -12.75
N GLU A 106 10.17 7.02 -12.00
CA GLU A 106 8.89 6.81 -11.33
C GLU A 106 8.82 7.60 -10.02
N ASP A 107 7.61 8.01 -9.65
CA ASP A 107 7.39 8.69 -8.38
C ASP A 107 7.58 7.72 -7.20
N LEU A 108 8.66 7.95 -6.44
CA LEU A 108 8.98 7.21 -5.22
C LEU A 108 7.85 7.25 -4.20
N ASP A 109 7.11 8.35 -4.13
CA ASP A 109 6.08 8.53 -3.13
C ASP A 109 4.90 7.59 -3.34
N VAL A 110 4.61 7.25 -4.60
CA VAL A 110 3.59 6.23 -4.93
C VAL A 110 3.96 4.88 -4.33
N VAL A 111 5.23 4.47 -4.46
CA VAL A 111 5.69 3.17 -3.92
C VAL A 111 5.61 3.19 -2.39
N ARG A 112 6.02 4.30 -1.75
CA ARG A 112 5.95 4.45 -0.30
C ARG A 112 4.52 4.40 0.24
N ARG A 113 3.59 5.14 -0.37
CA ARG A 113 2.17 5.09 0.00
C ARG A 113 1.59 3.69 -0.16
N HIS A 114 1.91 3.04 -1.28
CA HIS A 114 1.49 1.65 -1.53
C HIS A 114 1.98 0.69 -0.43
N CYS A 115 3.23 0.79 0.01
CA CYS A 115 3.74 -0.01 1.13
C CYS A 115 2.96 0.22 2.43
N VAL A 116 2.68 1.48 2.78
CA VAL A 116 1.87 1.82 3.97
C VAL A 116 0.48 1.19 3.87
N CYS A 117 -0.19 1.33 2.73
CA CYS A 117 -1.51 0.76 2.48
C CYS A 117 -1.50 -0.78 2.54
N GLU A 118 -0.47 -1.44 2.01
CA GLU A 118 -0.36 -2.90 2.06
C GLU A 118 -0.17 -3.42 3.50
N LEU A 119 0.56 -2.69 4.34
CA LEU A 119 0.75 -3.01 5.75
C LEU A 119 -0.57 -2.88 6.52
N TYR A 120 -1.28 -1.75 6.38
CA TYR A 120 -2.62 -1.62 6.97
C TYR A 120 -3.59 -2.65 6.40
N SER A 121 -3.57 -2.94 5.11
CA SER A 121 -4.45 -3.98 4.52
C SER A 121 -4.25 -5.36 5.16
N GLY A 122 -3.03 -5.67 5.64
CA GLY A 122 -2.73 -6.92 6.35
C GLY A 122 -2.83 -6.86 7.87
N GLY A 123 -3.17 -5.72 8.47
CA GLY A 123 -3.20 -5.56 9.93
C GLY A 123 -1.84 -5.37 10.58
N GLN A 124 -0.80 -5.08 9.80
CA GLN A 124 0.53 -4.73 10.29
C GLN A 124 0.61 -3.24 10.65
N ASP A 125 -0.36 -2.74 11.43
CA ASP A 125 -0.58 -1.31 11.66
C ASP A 125 0.67 -0.65 12.26
N THR A 126 1.26 -1.23 13.31
CA THR A 126 2.50 -0.70 13.92
C THR A 126 3.61 -0.48 12.89
N PHE A 127 3.84 -1.42 11.99
CA PHE A 127 4.84 -1.26 10.93
C PHE A 127 4.45 -0.21 9.89
N ALA A 128 3.16 -0.13 9.55
CA ALA A 128 2.65 0.92 8.67
C ALA A 128 2.96 2.29 9.26
N GLU A 129 2.78 2.46 10.57
CA GLU A 129 3.06 3.70 11.28
C GLU A 129 4.54 4.08 11.26
N GLU A 130 5.44 3.12 11.46
CA GLU A 130 6.90 3.35 11.45
C GLU A 130 7.41 3.84 10.09
N VAL A 131 6.86 3.35 8.99
CA VAL A 131 7.31 3.72 7.63
C VAL A 131 6.57 4.93 7.05
N THR A 132 5.44 5.30 7.66
CA THR A 132 4.61 6.43 7.23
C THR A 132 5.36 7.77 7.16
N PRO A 133 6.31 8.13 8.06
CA PRO A 133 7.06 9.39 7.96
C PRO A 133 7.80 9.60 6.64
N ALA A 134 8.12 8.54 5.89
CA ALA A 134 8.80 8.65 4.60
C ALA A 134 7.87 9.11 3.45
N VAL A 135 6.55 9.12 3.67
CA VAL A 135 5.54 9.57 2.68
C VAL A 135 5.42 11.09 2.69
N LYS A 136 5.55 11.68 1.50
CA LYS A 136 5.45 13.12 1.24
C LYS A 136 4.01 13.58 1.02
N ASN A 137 3.25 12.91 0.15
CA ASN A 137 1.87 13.31 -0.13
C ASN A 137 0.93 12.73 0.94
N ARG A 138 0.77 13.50 2.03
CA ARG A 138 -0.07 13.13 3.17
C ARG A 138 -1.54 13.09 2.83
N ALA A 139 -2.05 14.09 2.11
CA ALA A 139 -3.47 14.15 1.74
C ALA A 139 -3.91 12.92 0.95
N GLU A 140 -3.15 12.54 -0.08
CA GLU A 140 -3.44 11.33 -0.87
C GLU A 140 -3.34 10.05 -0.01
N LEU A 141 -2.36 9.97 0.90
CA LEU A 141 -2.29 8.86 1.85
C LEU A 141 -3.52 8.84 2.75
N GLY A 142 -3.98 9.98 3.27
CA GLY A 142 -5.17 10.11 4.09
C GLY A 142 -6.41 9.53 3.42
N SER A 143 -6.67 9.89 2.17
CA SER A 143 -7.77 9.33 1.38
C SER A 143 -7.64 7.81 1.19
N GLN A 144 -6.42 7.32 0.93
CA GLN A 144 -6.17 5.87 0.79
C GLN A 144 -6.37 5.12 2.12
N LEU A 145 -5.94 5.70 3.24
CA LEU A 145 -6.15 5.14 4.58
C LEU A 145 -7.63 5.13 4.96
N LEU A 146 -8.39 6.17 4.58
CA LEU A 146 -9.82 6.22 4.79
C LEU A 146 -10.54 5.07 4.08
N VAL A 147 -10.15 4.74 2.85
CA VAL A 147 -10.71 3.58 2.13
C VAL A 147 -10.46 2.28 2.90
N ILE A 148 -9.24 2.05 3.38
CA ILE A 148 -8.90 0.86 4.17
C ILE A 148 -9.70 0.83 5.49
N ALA A 149 -9.80 1.97 6.18
CA ALA A 149 -10.60 2.10 7.38
C ALA A 149 -12.08 1.79 7.11
N GLY A 150 -12.64 2.36 6.05
CA GLY A 150 -14.00 2.11 5.60
C GLY A 150 -14.26 0.64 5.31
N GLN A 151 -13.32 -0.07 4.70
CA GLN A 151 -13.42 -1.51 4.46
C GLN A 151 -13.43 -2.31 5.78
N ARG A 152 -12.60 -1.95 6.77
CA ARG A 152 -12.63 -2.56 8.11
C ARG A 152 -13.95 -2.29 8.82
N VAL A 153 -14.44 -1.05 8.78
CA VAL A 153 -15.73 -0.66 9.38
C VAL A 153 -16.90 -1.34 8.69
N HIS A 154 -16.86 -1.48 7.37
CA HIS A 154 -17.87 -2.24 6.62
C HIS A 154 -17.93 -3.69 7.14
N HIS A 155 -16.78 -4.34 7.31
CA HIS A 155 -16.73 -5.69 7.86
C HIS A 155 -17.35 -5.75 9.27
N LEU A 156 -16.99 -4.80 10.14
CA LEU A 156 -17.52 -4.71 11.50
C LEU A 156 -19.05 -4.54 11.56
N LEU A 157 -19.62 -3.71 10.68
CA LEU A 157 -21.05 -3.37 10.71
C LEU A 157 -21.95 -4.34 9.94
N PHE A 158 -21.47 -4.92 8.83
CA PHE A 158 -22.30 -5.70 7.92
C PHE A 158 -22.00 -7.20 7.93
N MET A 159 -20.81 -7.62 8.37
CA MET A 159 -20.40 -9.03 8.29
C MET A 159 -20.27 -9.72 9.64
N ASN A 160 -20.00 -8.98 10.72
CA ASN A 160 -19.66 -9.58 12.01
C ASN A 160 -20.88 -9.85 12.91
N ASP A 161 -21.94 -9.02 12.87
CA ASP A 161 -23.13 -9.24 13.72
C ASP A 161 -24.36 -8.43 13.28
N ALA A 162 -25.56 -9.04 13.31
CA ALA A 162 -26.82 -8.37 12.99
C ALA A 162 -27.18 -7.28 14.01
N SER A 163 -26.64 -7.37 15.24
CA SER A 163 -26.82 -6.37 16.30
C SER A 163 -26.19 -5.02 15.95
N MET A 164 -25.14 -5.01 15.11
CA MET A 164 -24.41 -3.82 14.70
C MET A 164 -25.00 -3.11 13.48
N ALA A 165 -25.87 -3.80 12.72
CA ALA A 165 -26.53 -3.24 11.54
C ALA A 165 -27.43 -2.04 11.89
N SER A 166 -27.97 -1.97 13.11
CA SER A 166 -28.77 -0.84 13.58
C SER A 166 -27.97 0.47 13.65
N ARG A 167 -26.66 0.40 13.90
CA ARG A 167 -25.76 1.56 13.95
C ARG A 167 -25.54 2.23 12.60
N VAL A 168 -25.82 1.52 11.51
CA VAL A 168 -25.79 2.10 10.16
C VAL A 168 -26.87 3.18 10.01
N ALA A 169 -27.97 3.12 10.76
CA ALA A 169 -29.01 4.14 10.76
C ALA A 169 -28.58 5.45 11.44
N GLU A 170 -27.51 5.44 12.25
CA GLU A 170 -26.93 6.64 12.86
C GLU A 170 -26.06 7.44 11.87
N LEU A 171 -25.62 6.82 10.77
CA LEU A 171 -24.75 7.47 9.80
C LEU A 171 -25.56 8.36 8.85
N PRO A 172 -25.00 9.52 8.42
CA PRO A 172 -25.58 10.30 7.33
C PRO A 172 -25.77 9.43 6.07
N PRO A 173 -26.81 9.67 5.26
CA PRO A 173 -27.10 8.84 4.08
C PRO A 173 -25.93 8.70 3.11
N HIS A 174 -25.17 9.78 2.89
CA HIS A 174 -24.01 9.74 1.99
C HIS A 174 -22.86 8.87 2.56
N VAL A 175 -22.61 8.90 3.88
CA VAL A 175 -21.61 8.06 4.53
C VAL A 175 -22.02 6.59 4.50
N SER A 176 -23.28 6.28 4.81
CA SER A 176 -23.77 4.90 4.74
C SER A 176 -23.71 4.33 3.32
N ASN A 177 -24.01 5.14 2.30
CA ASN A 177 -23.88 4.75 0.90
C ASN A 177 -22.42 4.53 0.49
N TRP A 178 -21.52 5.45 0.87
CA TRP A 178 -20.08 5.31 0.64
C TRP A 178 -19.53 4.05 1.32
N LEU A 179 -19.98 3.76 2.54
CA LEU A 179 -19.55 2.59 3.30
C LEU A 179 -20.04 1.29 2.67
N ARG A 180 -21.29 1.22 2.20
CA ARG A 180 -21.82 0.05 1.47
C ARG A 180 -21.09 -0.21 0.15
N ALA A 181 -20.52 0.83 -0.46
CA ALA A 181 -19.73 0.70 -1.68
C ALA A 181 -18.30 0.17 -1.43
N GLN A 182 -17.85 0.08 -0.17
CA GLN A 182 -16.57 -0.54 0.16
C GLN A 182 -16.62 -2.05 -0.03
N ASP A 183 -15.51 -2.63 -0.47
CA ASP A 183 -15.35 -4.09 -0.57
C ASP A 183 -14.32 -4.60 0.46
N PRO A 184 -14.77 -5.21 1.58
CA PRO A 184 -13.85 -5.73 2.60
C PRO A 184 -13.03 -6.93 2.11
N LYS A 185 -13.39 -7.58 0.99
CA LYS A 185 -12.65 -8.73 0.45
C LYS A 185 -11.33 -8.34 -0.20
N VAL A 186 -11.12 -7.05 -0.45
CA VAL A 186 -9.85 -6.51 -0.95
C VAL A 186 -8.78 -6.48 0.16
N LEU A 187 -9.20 -6.44 1.43
CA LEU A 187 -8.28 -6.48 2.57
C LEU A 187 -7.70 -7.88 2.76
N ARG A 188 -6.42 -7.94 3.14
CA ARG A 188 -5.79 -9.20 3.57
C ARG A 188 -6.25 -9.60 4.98
N LEU A 189 -6.38 -8.62 5.87
CA LEU A 189 -6.97 -8.77 7.20
C LEU A 189 -8.14 -7.80 7.35
N CYS A 190 -9.37 -8.32 7.24
CA CYS A 190 -10.59 -7.52 7.28
C CYS A 190 -11.11 -7.22 8.70
N ASN A 191 -10.66 -7.96 9.73
CA ASN A 191 -11.14 -7.81 11.11
C ASN A 191 -9.99 -7.68 12.14
N PRO A 192 -9.16 -6.63 12.06
CA PRO A 192 -8.22 -6.31 13.13
C PRO A 192 -8.97 -5.87 14.40
N PRO A 193 -8.30 -5.81 15.57
CA PRO A 193 -8.87 -5.22 16.79
C PRO A 193 -9.50 -3.84 16.53
N ILE A 194 -10.65 -3.57 17.14
CA ILE A 194 -11.37 -2.30 16.93
C ILE A 194 -10.52 -1.07 17.27
N SER A 195 -9.62 -1.18 18.25
CA SER A 195 -8.67 -0.14 18.62
C SER A 195 -7.72 0.24 17.46
N GLN A 196 -7.29 -0.73 16.65
CA GLN A 196 -6.47 -0.45 15.47
C GLN A 196 -7.27 0.26 14.37
N THR A 197 -8.56 -0.06 14.23
CA THR A 197 -9.46 0.64 13.29
C THR A 197 -9.69 2.09 13.72
N ILE A 198 -9.83 2.34 15.02
CA ILE A 198 -9.91 3.70 15.59
C ILE A 198 -8.62 4.48 15.29
N SER A 199 -7.45 3.94 15.64
CA SER A 199 -6.16 4.61 15.39
C SER A 199 -5.93 4.91 13.90
N LEU A 200 -6.37 4.02 13.01
CA LEU A 200 -6.30 4.23 11.56
C LEU A 200 -7.21 5.37 11.09
N LEU A 201 -8.44 5.46 11.60
CA LEU A 201 -9.35 6.58 11.30
C LEU A 201 -8.77 7.90 11.79
N ASP A 202 -8.25 7.95 13.02
CA ASP A 202 -7.58 9.13 13.56
C ASP A 202 -6.40 9.55 12.69
N ARG A 203 -5.65 8.58 12.16
CA ARG A 203 -4.54 8.84 11.25
C ARG A 203 -5.00 9.43 9.92
N ALA A 204 -6.05 8.85 9.32
CA ALA A 204 -6.62 9.34 8.08
C ALA A 204 -7.09 10.79 8.25
N MET A 205 -7.84 11.07 9.33
CA MET A 205 -8.32 12.42 9.66
C MET A 205 -7.20 13.44 9.82
N ASN A 206 -6.05 13.04 10.40
CA ASN A 206 -4.90 13.93 10.59
C ASN A 206 -4.17 14.26 9.28
N TYR A 207 -4.39 13.50 8.21
CA TYR A 207 -3.72 13.72 6.91
C TYR A 207 -4.62 14.34 5.86
N LEU A 208 -5.92 14.16 5.99
CA LEU A 208 -6.92 14.71 5.09
C LEU A 208 -6.99 16.23 5.25
N PRO A 209 -7.21 16.98 4.15
CA PRO A 209 -7.48 18.41 4.24
C PRO A 209 -8.72 18.69 5.08
N GLU A 210 -8.65 19.73 5.91
CA GLU A 210 -9.82 20.28 6.61
C GLU A 210 -10.93 20.60 5.59
N ASP A 211 -12.18 20.37 5.98
CA ASP A 211 -13.39 20.59 5.17
C ASP A 211 -13.49 19.77 3.86
N SER A 212 -12.65 18.75 3.68
CA SER A 212 -12.81 17.83 2.57
C SER A 212 -13.96 16.85 2.81
N HIS A 213 -14.58 16.35 1.72
CA HIS A 213 -15.61 15.32 1.83
C HIS A 213 -15.11 14.05 2.54
N ASP A 214 -13.85 13.67 2.27
CA ASP A 214 -13.20 12.55 2.95
C ASP A 214 -13.08 12.80 4.46
N GLN A 215 -12.83 14.04 4.89
CA GLN A 215 -12.76 14.41 6.30
C GLN A 215 -14.13 14.25 6.99
N GLU A 216 -15.22 14.69 6.34
CA GLU A 216 -16.59 14.52 6.86
C GLU A 216 -16.95 13.03 7.04
N ILE A 217 -16.57 12.20 6.05
CA ILE A 217 -16.75 10.74 6.13
C ILE A 217 -15.94 10.18 7.30
N ALA A 218 -14.66 10.55 7.40
CA ALA A 218 -13.76 10.03 8.43
C ALA A 218 -14.26 10.35 9.85
N ILE A 219 -14.72 11.58 10.08
CA ILE A 219 -15.32 12.01 11.36
C ILE A 219 -16.56 11.17 11.68
N SER A 220 -17.49 11.06 10.73
CA SER A 220 -18.74 10.30 10.91
C SER A 220 -18.49 8.83 11.24
N LEU A 221 -17.53 8.20 10.56
CA LEU A 221 -17.14 6.82 10.85
C LEU A 221 -16.47 6.69 12.21
N SER A 222 -15.60 7.64 12.57
CA SER A 222 -14.90 7.64 13.86
C SER A 222 -15.91 7.67 15.03
N GLU A 223 -16.93 8.53 14.98
CA GLU A 223 -17.95 8.60 16.01
C GLU A 223 -18.68 7.27 16.23
N VAL A 224 -19.06 6.58 15.16
CA VAL A 224 -19.77 5.29 15.23
C VAL A 224 -18.87 4.20 15.81
N VAL A 225 -17.62 4.11 15.33
CA VAL A 225 -16.68 3.08 15.80
C VAL A 225 -16.29 3.30 17.26
N HIS A 226 -16.11 4.55 17.71
CA HIS A 226 -15.85 4.85 19.11
C HIS A 226 -17.01 4.40 20.02
N LYS A 227 -18.25 4.71 19.64
CA LYS A 227 -19.43 4.21 20.37
C LYS A 227 -19.46 2.68 20.42
N MET A 228 -19.00 1.99 19.37
CA MET A 228 -18.96 0.52 19.34
C MET A 228 -17.94 -0.02 20.35
N ALA A 229 -16.74 0.55 20.38
CA ALA A 229 -15.71 0.18 21.33
C ALA A 229 -16.17 0.37 22.79
N SER A 230 -16.90 1.45 23.09
CA SER A 230 -17.46 1.69 24.43
C SER A 230 -18.63 0.76 24.79
N SER A 231 -19.27 0.12 23.81
CA SER A 231 -20.43 -0.75 24.04
C SER A 231 -20.07 -2.24 24.15
N GLN A 232 -18.83 -2.64 23.85
CA GLN A 232 -18.39 -4.01 24.12
C GLN A 232 -18.20 -4.17 25.64
N PRO A 233 -18.97 -5.01 26.33
CA PRO A 233 -18.66 -5.34 27.71
C PRO A 233 -17.32 -6.07 27.73
N ASN A 234 -16.49 -5.77 28.74
CA ASN A 234 -15.32 -6.57 29.11
C ASN A 234 -15.75 -8.04 29.33
N SER A 235 -15.85 -8.84 28.28
CA SER A 235 -16.09 -10.27 28.41
C SER A 235 -14.75 -10.97 28.62
N LEU A 236 -14.45 -11.15 29.92
CA LEU A 236 -13.76 -12.29 30.51
C LEU A 236 -12.23 -12.37 30.33
N HIS A 237 -11.52 -11.56 31.11
CA HIS A 237 -10.33 -12.05 31.81
C HIS A 237 -10.83 -12.67 33.13
N ASN A 238 -11.09 -13.98 33.11
CA ASN A 238 -11.06 -14.89 34.26
C ASN A 238 -11.51 -16.28 33.80
N THR A 239 -10.53 -17.12 33.47
CA THR A 239 -10.30 -18.48 33.99
C THR A 239 -9.00 -19.00 33.41
#